data_AF-A0A9E4F339-F1
#
_entry.id   AF-A0A9E4F339-F1
#
_cell.length_a   1.000
_cell.length_b   1.000
_cell.length_c   1.000
_cell.angle_alpha   90.00
_cell.angle_beta   90.00
_cell.angle_gamma   90.00
#
_symmetry.space_group_name_H-M   'P 1'
#
loop_
_entity.id
_entity.type
_entity.pdbx_description
1 polymer ?
#
loop_
_entity_poly.entity_id
_entity_poly.type
_entity_poly.pdbx_seq_one_letter_code
_entity_poly.pdbx_strand_id
1 'polypeptide(L)'
;MTKEDHSPRRRAEARYALVCAAIAAGAVLFSWPFLEAPERLGLALAAAVAWLVQAGSFVVLIRNRGAEPGKFVRAWLIGLAARAVVVIAAIAVVAQELTEGGATLLLGLATLFFIMLLVESRYFRKARTST
;
A
#
# COMPACT_ATOMS: atom_id res chain seq x y z
N MET A 1 7.11 -26.49 -23.94
CA MET A 1 6.06 -25.62 -23.36
C MET A 1 6.04 -25.84 -21.85
N THR A 2 7.00 -25.23 -21.16
CA THR A 2 7.27 -25.42 -19.73
C THR A 2 6.19 -24.69 -18.91
N LYS A 3 5.45 -25.42 -18.07
CA LYS A 3 4.60 -24.82 -17.02
C LYS A 3 5.52 -24.00 -16.13
N GLU A 4 5.55 -22.68 -16.29
CA GLU A 4 6.18 -21.80 -15.32
C GLU A 4 5.51 -22.03 -13.96
N ASP A 5 6.27 -22.54 -12.99
CA ASP A 5 5.81 -22.66 -11.62
C ASP A 5 5.64 -21.26 -11.02
N HIS A 6 4.41 -20.75 -11.08
CA HIS A 6 4.04 -19.44 -10.52
C HIS A 6 3.87 -19.46 -8.98
N SER A 7 4.08 -20.61 -8.33
CA SER A 7 3.94 -20.74 -6.87
C SER A 7 4.83 -19.80 -6.05
N PRO A 8 6.09 -19.47 -6.43
CA PRO A 8 6.95 -18.60 -5.62
C PRO A 8 6.46 -17.15 -5.65
N ARG A 9 5.99 -16.68 -6.83
CA ARG A 9 5.48 -15.32 -7.02
C ARG A 9 4.20 -15.10 -6.21
N ARG A 10 3.25 -16.04 -6.30
CA ARG A 10 1.99 -16.00 -5.53
C ARG A 10 2.22 -16.00 -4.02
N ARG A 11 3.19 -16.79 -3.54
CA ARG A 11 3.58 -16.80 -2.11
C ARG A 11 4.16 -15.45 -1.67
N ALA A 12 4.99 -14.82 -2.51
CA ALA A 12 5.56 -13.51 -2.22
C ALA A 12 4.48 -12.40 -2.23
N GLU A 13 3.56 -12.43 -3.19
CA GLU A 13 2.38 -11.54 -3.26
C GLU A 13 1.53 -11.66 -1.99
N ALA A 14 1.15 -12.90 -1.63
CA ALA A 14 0.31 -13.16 -0.46
C ALA A 14 1.00 -12.73 0.85
N ARG A 15 2.29 -13.04 1.01
CA ARG A 15 3.06 -12.65 2.20
C ARG A 15 3.14 -11.13 2.32
N TYR A 16 3.39 -10.43 1.22
CA TYR A 16 3.46 -8.97 1.22
C TYR A 16 2.10 -8.34 1.55
N ALA A 17 1.03 -8.81 0.91
CA ALA A 17 -0.33 -8.35 1.18
C ALA A 17 -0.72 -8.58 2.66
N LEU A 18 -0.30 -9.70 3.25
CA LEU A 18 -0.53 -10.01 4.66
C LEU A 18 0.28 -9.09 5.59
N VAL A 19 1.53 -8.76 5.24
CA VAL A 19 2.32 -7.78 6.01
C VAL A 19 1.68 -6.39 5.96
N CYS A 20 1.23 -5.94 4.78
CA CYS A 20 0.52 -4.67 4.65
C CYS A 20 -0.79 -4.68 5.44
N ALA A 21 -1.56 -5.77 5.40
CA ALA A 21 -2.78 -5.93 6.19
C ALA A 21 -2.49 -5.87 7.69
N ALA A 22 -1.43 -6.57 8.15
CA ALA A 22 -1.02 -6.56 9.55
C ALA A 22 -0.60 -5.16 10.03
N ILE A 23 0.12 -4.40 9.21
CA ILE A 23 0.49 -3.02 9.51
C ILE A 23 -0.76 -2.13 9.60
N ALA A 24 -1.66 -2.23 8.63
CA ALA A 24 -2.89 -1.44 8.60
C ALA A 24 -3.80 -1.77 9.79
N ALA A 25 -4.03 -3.06 10.06
CA ALA A 25 -4.81 -3.53 11.20
C ALA A 25 -4.16 -3.14 12.53
N GLY A 26 -2.84 -3.27 12.65
CA GLY A 26 -2.08 -2.86 13.82
C GLY A 26 -2.23 -1.37 14.11
N ALA A 27 -2.13 -0.51 13.08
CA ALA A 27 -2.34 0.93 13.22
C ALA A 27 -3.76 1.26 13.70
N VAL A 28 -4.78 0.60 13.13
CA VAL A 28 -6.19 0.78 13.53
C VAL A 28 -6.39 0.35 14.98
N LEU A 29 -6.00 -0.87 15.34
CA LEU A 29 -6.20 -1.42 16.68
C LEU A 29 -5.44 -0.63 17.75
N PHE A 30 -4.21 -0.22 17.45
CA PHE A 30 -3.39 0.59 18.35
C PHE A 30 -4.00 1.96 18.60
N SER A 31 -4.53 2.61 17.55
CA SER A 31 -5.05 3.97 17.64
C SER A 31 -6.50 4.01 18.13
N TRP A 32 -7.25 2.91 18.01
CA TRP A 32 -8.69 2.83 18.31
C TRP A 32 -9.12 3.43 19.65
N PRO A 33 -8.47 3.15 20.80
CA PRO A 33 -8.90 3.68 22.09
C PRO A 33 -8.63 5.18 22.24
N PHE A 34 -7.80 5.78 21.37
CA PHE A 34 -7.43 7.19 21.41
C PHE A 34 -8.25 8.07 20.46
N LEU A 35 -9.13 7.47 19.66
CA LEU A 35 -9.91 8.15 18.63
C LEU A 35 -11.40 8.15 18.96
N GLU A 36 -12.10 9.23 18.59
CA GLU A 36 -13.56 9.29 18.61
C GLU A 36 -14.15 8.62 17.35
N ALA A 37 -15.49 8.49 17.31
CA ALA A 37 -16.18 7.77 16.23
C ALA A 37 -15.85 8.26 14.80
N PRO A 38 -15.86 9.58 14.48
CA PRO A 38 -15.56 10.03 13.13
C PRO A 38 -14.10 9.79 12.73
N GLU A 39 -13.15 9.92 13.66
CA GLU A 39 -11.73 9.68 13.42
C GLU A 39 -11.42 8.20 13.25
N ARG A 40 -12.10 7.32 14.01
CA ARG A 40 -12.01 5.86 13.82
C ARG A 40 -12.41 5.47 12.41
N LEU A 41 -13.48 6.06 11.87
CA LEU A 41 -13.91 5.83 10.50
C LEU A 41 -12.87 6.35 9.50
N GLY A 42 -12.35 7.56 9.70
CA GLY A 42 -11.28 8.13 8.88
C GLY A 42 -10.04 7.24 8.82
N LEU A 43 -9.59 6.73 9.98
CA LEU A 43 -8.45 5.80 10.05
C LEU A 43 -8.76 4.44 9.42
N ALA A 44 -9.96 3.89 9.63
CA ALA A 44 -10.35 2.61 9.03
C ALA A 44 -10.39 2.69 7.50
N LEU A 45 -10.92 3.78 6.95
CA LEU A 45 -10.91 4.05 5.51
C LEU A 45 -9.49 4.22 4.99
N ALA A 46 -8.64 4.99 5.69
CA ALA A 46 -7.23 5.12 5.34
C ALA A 46 -6.53 3.75 5.29
N ALA A 47 -6.74 2.91 6.30
CA ALA A 47 -6.17 1.58 6.40
C ALA A 47 -6.60 0.66 5.25
N ALA A 48 -7.90 0.62 4.95
CA ALA A 48 -8.45 -0.18 3.86
C ALA A 48 -7.90 0.25 2.51
N VAL A 49 -7.95 1.55 2.21
CA VAL A 49 -7.47 2.12 0.94
C VAL A 49 -5.96 1.91 0.79
N ALA A 50 -5.18 2.21 1.83
CA ALA A 50 -3.74 2.04 1.79
C ALA A 50 -3.34 0.58 1.51
N TRP A 51 -4.00 -0.36 2.18
CA TRP A 51 -3.77 -1.79 1.96
C TRP A 51 -4.06 -2.21 0.51
N LEU A 52 -5.21 -1.82 -0.03
CA LEU A 52 -5.61 -2.17 -1.41
C LEU A 52 -4.64 -1.61 -2.45
N VAL A 53 -4.30 -0.32 -2.35
CA VAL A 53 -3.40 0.36 -3.27
C VAL A 53 -2.00 -0.24 -3.20
N GLN A 54 -1.52 -0.54 -2.00
CA GLN A 54 -0.18 -1.10 -1.81
C GLN A 54 -0.09 -2.55 -2.28
N ALA A 55 -1.09 -3.38 -1.99
CA ALA A 55 -1.16 -4.75 -2.47
C ALA A 55 -1.22 -4.78 -4.01
N GLY A 56 -2.08 -3.95 -4.61
CA GLY A 56 -2.20 -3.82 -6.07
C GLY A 56 -0.89 -3.37 -6.73
N SER A 57 -0.27 -2.31 -6.19
CA SER A 57 1.01 -1.79 -6.70
C SER A 57 2.11 -2.85 -6.64
N PHE A 58 2.19 -3.62 -5.55
CA PHE A 58 3.19 -4.66 -5.40
C PHE A 58 2.98 -5.83 -6.36
N VAL A 59 1.74 -6.25 -6.60
CA VAL A 59 1.42 -7.27 -7.60
C VAL A 59 1.88 -6.83 -9.00
N VAL A 60 1.69 -5.56 -9.35
CA VAL A 60 2.17 -5.03 -10.64
C VAL A 60 3.70 -5.04 -10.68
N LEU A 61 4.37 -4.64 -9.60
CA LEU A 61 5.82 -4.61 -9.52
C LEU A 61 6.47 -5.99 -9.59
N ILE A 62 5.95 -6.98 -8.85
CA ILE A 62 6.54 -8.32 -8.82
C ILE A 62 6.39 -9.04 -10.17
N ARG A 63 5.28 -8.78 -10.89
CA ARG A 63 5.06 -9.28 -12.25
C ARG A 63 6.04 -8.69 -13.27
N ASN A 64 6.50 -7.46 -13.05
CA ASN A 64 7.46 -6.77 -13.92
C ASN A 64 8.92 -6.89 -13.44
N ARG A 65 9.19 -7.59 -12.33
CA ARG A 65 10.52 -7.69 -11.70
C ARG A 65 11.59 -8.37 -12.56
N GLY A 66 11.18 -9.26 -13.47
CA GLY A 66 12.07 -9.94 -14.42
C GLY A 66 12.06 -9.35 -15.83
N ALA A 67 11.37 -8.24 -16.03
CA ALA A 67 11.27 -7.57 -17.31
C ALA A 67 12.44 -6.57 -17.50
N GLU A 68 12.60 -6.07 -18.73
CA GLU A 68 13.59 -5.03 -19.05
C GLU A 68 13.52 -3.85 -18.06
N PRO A 69 14.65 -3.20 -17.71
CA PRO A 69 14.70 -2.13 -16.71
C PRO A 69 13.63 -1.04 -16.89
N GLY A 70 13.29 -0.68 -18.13
CA GLY A 70 12.24 0.29 -18.44
C GLY A 70 10.83 -0.14 -18.02
N LYS A 71 10.50 -1.44 -18.07
CA LYS A 71 9.19 -1.96 -17.65
C LYS A 71 9.04 -1.93 -16.13
N PHE A 72 10.12 -2.23 -15.40
CA PHE A 72 10.13 -2.09 -13.94
C PHE A 72 9.94 -0.64 -13.50
N VAL A 73 10.70 0.30 -14.08
CA VAL A 73 10.57 1.74 -13.78
C VAL A 73 9.16 2.24 -14.09
N ARG A 74 8.57 1.83 -15.21
CA ARG A 74 7.18 2.17 -15.56
C ARG A 74 6.18 1.62 -14.55
N ALA A 75 6.31 0.36 -14.13
CA ALA A 75 5.46 -0.25 -13.11
C ALA A 75 5.56 0.50 -11.76
N TRP A 76 6.77 0.93 -11.40
CA TRP A 76 7.01 1.73 -10.20
C TRP A 76 6.35 3.11 -10.29
N LEU A 77 6.50 3.81 -11.43
CA LEU A 77 5.84 5.09 -11.68
C LEU A 77 4.32 4.97 -11.65
N ILE A 78 3.76 3.89 -12.18
CA ILE A 78 2.31 3.60 -12.10
C ILE A 78 1.88 3.48 -10.63
N GLY A 79 2.63 2.74 -9.81
CA GLY A 79 2.34 2.63 -8.38
C GLY A 79 2.45 3.98 -7.66
N LEU A 80 3.40 4.83 -8.03
CA LEU A 80 3.53 6.17 -7.49
C LEU A 80 2.32 7.04 -7.88
N ALA A 81 1.95 7.03 -9.15
CA ALA A 81 0.79 7.77 -9.66
C ALA A 81 -0.51 7.31 -8.98
N ALA A 82 -0.70 6.00 -8.78
CA ALA A 82 -1.87 5.46 -8.10
C ALA A 82 -2.00 6.00 -6.67
N ARG A 83 -0.90 6.05 -5.91
CA ARG A 83 -0.89 6.63 -4.55
C ARG A 83 -1.20 8.12 -4.57
N ALA A 84 -0.61 8.86 -5.52
CA ALA A 84 -0.87 10.30 -5.67
C ALA A 84 -2.35 10.57 -5.99
N VAL A 85 -2.95 9.83 -6.93
CA VAL A 85 -4.38 9.93 -7.26
C VAL A 85 -5.25 9.68 -6.04
N VAL A 86 -4.94 8.66 -5.25
CA VAL A 86 -5.67 8.33 -4.02
C VAL A 86 -5.59 9.45 -2.99
N VAL A 87 -4.40 10.01 -2.77
CA VAL A 87 -4.21 11.15 -1.85
C VAL A 87 -4.97 12.38 -2.35
N ILE A 88 -4.88 12.70 -3.65
CA ILE A 88 -5.61 13.82 -4.25
C ILE A 88 -7.13 13.63 -4.11
N ALA A 89 -7.64 12.43 -4.36
CA ALA A 89 -9.05 12.10 -4.20
C ALA A 89 -9.48 12.26 -2.73
N ALA A 90 -8.68 11.77 -1.78
CA ALA A 90 -8.95 11.95 -0.35
C ALA A 90 -8.96 13.45 0.03
N ILE A 91 -8.02 14.25 -0.48
CA ILE A 91 -8.01 15.71 -0.27
C ILE A 91 -9.30 16.34 -0.81
N ALA A 92 -9.75 15.95 -2.01
CA ALA A 92 -10.99 16.46 -2.58
C ALA A 92 -12.22 16.11 -1.72
N VAL A 93 -12.29 14.87 -1.20
CA VAL A 93 -13.35 14.44 -0.29
C VAL A 93 -13.36 15.28 1.00
N VAL A 94 -12.18 15.52 1.58
CA VAL A 94 -12.04 16.32 2.82
C VAL A 94 -12.35 17.79 2.57
N ALA A 95 -11.88 18.37 1.45
CA ALA A 95 -12.12 19.78 1.11
C ALA A 95 -13.60 20.09 0.84
N GLN A 96 -14.38 19.08 0.45
CA GLN A 96 -15.83 19.18 0.26
C GLN A 96 -16.61 18.83 1.55
N GLU A 97 -15.93 18.67 2.68
CA GLU A 97 -16.52 18.31 3.98
C GLU A 97 -17.36 17.02 3.94
N LEU A 98 -17.08 16.12 3.00
CA LEU A 98 -17.82 14.87 2.81
C LEU A 98 -17.50 13.80 3.86
N THR A 99 -16.62 14.11 4.81
CA THR A 99 -16.22 13.21 5.90
C THR A 99 -15.80 14.00 7.14
N GLU A 100 -16.41 13.66 8.27
CA GLU A 100 -16.10 14.28 9.57
C GLU A 100 -14.70 13.90 10.07
N GLY A 101 -14.17 12.73 9.66
CA GLY A 101 -12.86 12.22 10.04
C GLY A 101 -11.72 12.60 9.08
N GLY A 102 -11.87 13.69 8.32
CA GLY A 102 -11.01 14.01 7.18
C GLY A 102 -9.51 14.18 7.51
N ALA A 103 -9.19 14.83 8.62
CA ALA A 103 -7.79 15.00 9.05
C ALA A 103 -7.12 13.64 9.34
N THR A 104 -7.82 12.76 10.06
CA THR A 104 -7.34 11.41 10.40
C THR A 104 -7.23 10.53 9.16
N LEU A 105 -8.15 10.66 8.20
CA LEU A 105 -8.06 9.99 6.90
C LEU A 105 -6.77 10.38 6.15
N LEU A 106 -6.51 11.67 5.99
CA LEU A 106 -5.34 12.16 5.27
C LEU A 106 -4.04 11.79 5.97
N LEU A 107 -3.98 11.98 7.29
CA LEU A 107 -2.81 11.62 8.09
C LEU A 107 -2.56 10.11 8.07
N GLY A 108 -3.61 9.31 8.24
CA GLY A 108 -3.55 7.85 8.16
C GLY A 108 -3.03 7.38 6.81
N LEU A 109 -3.54 7.92 5.71
CA LEU A 109 -3.08 7.59 4.35
C LEU A 109 -1.59 7.92 4.17
N ALA A 110 -1.17 9.12 4.56
CA ALA A 110 0.22 9.56 4.43
C ALA A 110 1.17 8.66 5.24
N THR A 111 0.86 8.41 6.52
CA THR A 111 1.68 7.59 7.41
C THR A 111 1.73 6.13 6.95
N LEU A 112 0.59 5.54 6.59
CA LEU A 112 0.54 4.15 6.15
C LEU A 112 1.27 3.93 4.83
N PHE A 113 1.07 4.80 3.84
CA PHE A 113 1.82 4.70 2.58
C PHE A 113 3.32 4.83 2.83
N PHE A 114 3.74 5.76 3.68
CA PHE A 114 5.15 5.91 4.01
C PHE A 114 5.73 4.63 4.64
N ILE A 115 5.09 4.09 5.69
CA ILE A 115 5.56 2.87 6.36
C ILE A 115 5.59 1.69 5.38
N MET A 116 4.56 1.54 4.56
CA MET A 116 4.47 0.44 3.60
C MET A 116 5.53 0.55 2.49
N LEU A 117 5.87 1.75 2.02
CA LEU A 117 6.97 1.99 1.08
C LEU A 117 8.33 1.58 1.68
N LEU A 118 8.54 1.82 2.98
CA LEU A 118 9.75 1.35 3.67
C LEU A 118 9.83 -0.18 3.66
N VAL A 119 8.72 -0.88 3.88
CA VAL A 119 8.66 -2.35 3.78
C VAL A 119 8.96 -2.82 2.36
N GLU A 120 8.36 -2.17 1.35
CA GLU A 120 8.60 -2.45 -0.07
C GLU A 120 10.10 -2.40 -0.42
N SER A 121 10.80 -1.37 0.07
CA SER A 121 12.25 -1.20 -0.14
C SER A 121 13.08 -2.38 0.39
N ARG A 122 12.67 -2.99 1.52
CA ARG A 122 13.35 -4.16 2.10
C ARG A 122 13.16 -5.41 1.25
N TYR A 123 11.98 -5.60 0.65
CA TYR A 123 11.71 -6.71 -0.25
C TYR A 123 12.53 -6.61 -1.55
N PHE A 124 12.79 -5.40 -2.03
CA PHE A 124 13.71 -5.20 -3.16
C PHE A 124 15.17 -5.41 -2.77
N ARG A 125 15.59 -4.97 -1.57
CA ARG A 125 16.98 -5.14 -1.09
C ARG A 125 17.40 -6.60 -0.96
N LYS A 126 16.55 -7.46 -0.38
CA LYS A 126 16.88 -8.89 -0.15
C LYS A 126 17.17 -9.70 -1.42
N ALA A 127 16.67 -9.28 -2.59
CA ALA A 127 16.95 -9.98 -3.83
C ALA A 127 18.29 -9.63 -4.48
N ARG A 128 18.95 -8.54 -4.05
CA ARG A 128 20.29 -8.21 -4.55
C ARG A 128 21.41 -8.97 -3.84
N THR A 129 21.12 -9.51 -2.65
CA THR A 129 22.11 -10.17 -1.77
C THR A 129 22.12 -11.70 -1.89
N SER A 130 21.32 -12.28 -2.79
CA SER A 130 21.33 -13.73 -3.10
C SER A 130 22.03 -14.05 -4.42
N THR A 131 22.89 -13.14 -4.87
CA THR A 131 23.83 -13.28 -5.99
C THR A 131 25.21 -13.29 -5.41
#